data_AF-A0A521ZTP8-F1
#
_entry.id   AF-A0A521ZTP8-F1
#
_cell.length_a   1.000
_cell.length_b   1.000
_cell.length_c   1.000
_cell.angle_alpha   90.00
_cell.angle_beta   90.00
_cell.angle_gamma   90.00
#
_symmetry.space_group_name_H-M   'P 1'
#
loop_
_entity.id
_entity.type
_entity.pdbx_description
1 polymer ?
#
loop_
_entity_poly.entity_id
_entity_poly.type
_entity_poly.pdbx_seq_one_letter_code
_entity_poly.pdbx_strand_id
1 'polypeptide(L)'
;MQMFRKKPVVIEAFQMTVESRMDNKDWPEWLNAAWNKNEGEAGALFRKNMSAPLPDLLCIWTLEGVHLVDWGDWIIRGVKGELYPCKPDIFAATY
;
A
#
# COMPACT_ATOMS: atom_id res chain seq x y z
N MET A 1 -12.05 -29.62 15.37
CA MET A 1 -11.47 -28.38 14.80
C MET A 1 -11.30 -27.38 15.91
N GLN A 2 -10.14 -26.73 16.00
CA GLN A 2 -9.95 -25.61 16.92
C GLN A 2 -10.25 -24.30 16.17
N MET A 3 -11.07 -23.45 16.77
CA MET A 3 -11.41 -22.13 16.23
C MET A 3 -10.70 -21.06 17.05
N PHE A 4 -10.13 -20.07 16.38
CA PHE A 4 -9.42 -18.97 17.01
C PHE A 4 -9.96 -17.65 16.46
N ARG A 5 -9.98 -16.61 17.29
CA ARG A 5 -10.36 -15.24 16.91
C ARG A 5 -9.12 -14.36 16.88
N LYS A 6 -8.91 -13.61 15.80
CA LYS A 6 -7.85 -12.59 15.72
C LYS A 6 -8.11 -11.50 16.75
N LYS A 7 -7.05 -10.99 17.39
CA LYS A 7 -7.15 -9.81 18.26
C LYS A 7 -7.64 -8.61 17.44
N PRO A 8 -8.49 -7.72 18.01
CA PRO A 8 -8.80 -6.44 17.38
C PRO A 8 -7.52 -5.66 17.11
N VAL A 9 -7.41 -5.07 15.93
CA VAL A 9 -6.28 -4.24 15.52
C VAL A 9 -6.80 -2.93 14.94
N VAL A 10 -6.13 -1.83 15.26
CA VAL A 10 -6.31 -0.54 14.59
C VAL A 10 -5.10 -0.36 13.68
N ILE A 11 -5.34 0.04 12.45
CA ILE A 11 -4.31 0.19 11.40
C ILE A 11 -4.31 1.61 10.85
N GLU A 12 -3.20 1.98 10.20
CA GLU A 12 -3.16 3.12 9.29
C GLU A 12 -3.37 2.61 7.87
N ALA A 13 -4.11 3.36 7.06
CA ALA A 13 -4.29 3.05 5.64
C ALA A 13 -4.37 4.33 4.81
N PHE A 14 -3.94 4.26 3.56
CA PHE A 14 -4.01 5.34 2.60
C PHE A 14 -4.61 4.85 1.30
N GLN A 15 -5.66 5.50 0.80
CA GLN A 15 -6.27 5.11 -0.47
C GLN A 15 -5.52 5.74 -1.64
N MET A 16 -5.04 4.92 -2.58
CA MET A 16 -4.36 5.40 -3.78
C MET A 16 -5.39 5.77 -4.84
N THR A 17 -5.59 7.07 -5.05
CA THR A 17 -6.41 7.62 -6.14
C THR A 17 -5.53 8.29 -7.19
N VAL A 18 -6.11 8.57 -8.36
CA VAL A 18 -5.45 9.31 -9.43
C VAL A 18 -4.94 10.66 -8.93
N GLU A 19 -5.75 11.37 -8.16
CA GLU A 19 -5.44 12.68 -7.59
C GLU A 19 -4.26 12.59 -6.62
N SER A 20 -4.30 11.63 -5.69
CA SER A 20 -3.22 11.40 -4.71
C SER A 20 -1.90 10.97 -5.35
N ARG A 21 -1.96 10.36 -6.54
CA ARG A 21 -0.75 9.98 -7.28
C ARG A 21 -0.19 11.14 -8.08
N MET A 22 -1.05 12.00 -8.62
CA MET A 22 -0.66 13.22 -9.32
C MET A 22 0.04 14.21 -8.37
N ASP A 23 -0.45 14.32 -7.14
CA ASP A 23 0.10 15.17 -6.09
C ASP A 23 0.19 14.39 -4.77
N ASN A 24 1.43 14.11 -4.34
CA ASN A 24 1.71 13.29 -3.17
C ASN A 24 1.81 14.10 -1.86
N LYS A 25 1.46 15.39 -1.84
CA LYS A 25 1.56 16.24 -0.64
C LYS A 25 0.82 15.69 0.59
N ASP A 26 -0.27 14.96 0.35
CA ASP A 26 -1.14 14.42 1.39
C ASP A 26 -0.76 12.99 1.78
N TRP A 27 0.34 12.46 1.25
CA TRP A 27 0.83 11.14 1.64
C TRP A 27 1.31 11.17 3.09
N PRO A 28 0.92 10.17 3.91
CA PRO A 28 1.42 10.07 5.26
C PRO A 28 2.93 9.80 5.26
N GLU A 29 3.60 10.18 6.34
CA GLU A 29 5.06 10.07 6.48
C GLU A 29 5.55 8.64 6.20
N TRP A 30 4.83 7.61 6.64
CA TRP A 30 5.20 6.22 6.41
C TRP A 30 5.13 5.80 4.94
N LEU A 31 4.24 6.40 4.14
CA LEU A 31 4.13 6.12 2.71
C LEU A 31 5.23 6.86 1.94
N ASN A 32 5.55 8.09 2.34
CA ASN A 32 6.73 8.81 1.84
C ASN A 32 8.04 8.07 2.18
N ALA A 33 8.16 7.49 3.38
CA ALA A 33 9.30 6.68 3.75
C ALA A 33 9.41 5.42 2.86
N ALA A 34 8.28 4.77 2.54
CA ALA A 34 8.25 3.64 1.63
C ALA A 34 8.69 4.00 0.20
N TRP A 35 8.30 5.18 -0.28
CA TRP A 35 8.69 5.72 -1.59
C TRP A 35 10.19 5.97 -1.72
N ASN A 36 10.84 6.34 -0.62
CA ASN A 36 12.28 6.66 -0.61
C ASN A 36 13.18 5.43 -0.39
N LYS A 37 12.62 4.22 -0.27
CA LYS A 37 13.40 2.98 -0.21
C LYS A 37 13.93 2.60 -1.59
N ASN A 38 15.01 1.81 -1.64
CA ASN A 38 15.43 1.23 -2.91
C ASN A 38 14.43 0.18 -3.39
N GLU A 39 14.23 0.12 -4.70
CA GLU A 39 13.46 -0.97 -5.30
C GLU A 39 14.12 -2.32 -4.95
N GLY A 40 13.32 -3.26 -4.44
CA GLY A 40 13.81 -4.55 -3.92
C GLY A 40 13.80 -4.66 -2.39
N GLU A 41 13.69 -3.54 -1.68
CA GLU A 41 13.56 -3.56 -0.22
C GLU A 41 12.13 -3.87 0.23
N ALA A 42 11.98 -4.62 1.32
CA ALA A 42 10.67 -4.92 1.89
C ALA A 42 9.93 -3.63 2.31
N GLY A 43 8.70 -3.50 1.84
CA GLY A 43 7.86 -2.32 2.00
C GLY A 43 8.31 -1.12 1.18
N ALA A 44 9.11 -1.29 0.13
CA ALA A 44 9.37 -0.22 -0.84
C ALA A 44 8.13 0.00 -1.71
N LEU A 45 7.77 1.26 -1.94
CA LEU A 45 6.75 1.70 -2.89
C LEU A 45 7.45 2.31 -4.09
N PHE A 46 7.15 1.84 -5.29
CA PHE A 46 7.87 2.24 -6.49
C PHE A 46 6.96 2.22 -7.72
N ARG A 47 7.41 2.85 -8.81
CA ARG A 47 6.65 2.94 -10.05
C ARG A 47 6.60 1.57 -10.73
N LYS A 48 5.44 1.17 -11.23
CA LYS A 48 5.32 -0.05 -12.05
C LYS A 48 6.15 0.06 -13.34
N ASN A 49 6.18 1.25 -13.93
CA ASN A 49 6.94 1.54 -15.14
C ASN A 49 7.55 2.94 -15.06
N MET A 50 8.87 3.01 -14.90
CA MET A 50 9.62 4.27 -14.78
C MET A 50 9.45 5.20 -16.00
N SER A 51 9.16 4.63 -17.18
CA SER A 51 8.99 5.39 -18.43
C SER A 51 7.55 5.83 -18.71
N ALA A 52 6.59 5.43 -17.89
CA ALA A 52 5.18 5.82 -18.08
C ALA A 52 4.98 7.32 -17.75
N PRO A 53 4.06 8.03 -18.41
CA PRO A 53 3.64 9.36 -17.96
C PRO A 53 2.84 9.27 -16.65
N LEU A 54 2.80 10.37 -15.89
CA LEU A 54 1.89 10.50 -14.74
C LEU A 54 0.45 10.74 -15.22
N PRO A 55 -0.56 10.27 -14.47
CA PRO A 55 -0.46 9.42 -13.28
C PRO A 55 -0.22 7.96 -13.67
N ASP A 56 0.78 7.33 -13.05
CA ASP A 56 1.10 5.93 -13.30
C ASP A 56 0.77 5.03 -12.11
N LEU A 57 0.76 3.72 -12.34
CA LEU A 57 0.53 2.73 -11.30
C LEU A 57 1.78 2.48 -10.48
N LEU A 58 1.58 2.16 -9.20
CA LEU A 58 2.64 1.83 -8.25
C LEU A 58 2.63 0.35 -7.91
N CYS A 59 3.76 -0.13 -7.41
CA CYS A 59 3.94 -1.45 -6.86
C CYS A 59 4.52 -1.35 -5.44
N ILE A 60 4.23 -2.36 -4.61
CA ILE A 60 4.83 -2.52 -3.29
C ILE A 60 5.59 -3.85 -3.25
N TRP A 61 6.81 -3.81 -2.73
CA TRP A 61 7.56 -5.02 -2.38
C TRP A 61 7.04 -5.56 -1.04
N THR A 62 6.13 -6.54 -1.06
CA THR A 62 5.62 -7.17 0.15
C THR A 62 6.46 -8.39 0.53
N LEU A 63 6.17 -9.02 1.68
CA LEU A 63 6.82 -10.28 2.08
C LEU A 63 6.49 -11.47 1.15
N GLU A 64 5.44 -11.34 0.34
CA GLU A 64 4.98 -12.35 -0.62
C GLU A 64 5.47 -12.06 -2.05
N GLY A 65 6.22 -10.97 -2.24
CA GLY A 65 6.70 -10.48 -3.54
C GLY A 65 6.09 -9.14 -3.94
N VAL A 66 6.24 -8.79 -5.21
CA VAL A 66 5.76 -7.52 -5.74
C VAL A 66 4.26 -7.56 -5.98
N HIS A 67 3.53 -6.61 -5.40
CA HIS A 67 2.11 -6.44 -5.62
C HIS A 67 1.78 -5.09 -6.25
N LEU A 68 0.86 -5.11 -7.21
CA LEU A 68 0.33 -3.92 -7.86
C LEU A 68 -0.61 -3.17 -6.91
N VAL A 69 -0.50 -1.84 -6.89
CA VAL A 69 -1.49 -0.92 -6.32
C VAL A 69 -2.31 -0.34 -7.46
N ASP A 70 -3.56 -0.79 -7.59
CA ASP A 70 -4.49 -0.25 -8.59
C ASP A 70 -5.23 0.99 -8.04
N TRP A 71 -5.92 1.71 -8.90
CA TRP A 71 -6.71 2.86 -8.49
C TRP A 71 -7.85 2.46 -7.55
N GLY A 72 -7.96 3.17 -6.43
CA GLY A 72 -8.91 2.91 -5.36
C GLY A 72 -8.43 1.88 -4.34
N ASP A 73 -7.32 1.19 -4.59
CA ASP A 73 -6.72 0.28 -3.60
C ASP A 73 -6.27 1.07 -2.36
N TRP A 74 -6.46 0.44 -1.21
CA TRP A 74 -5.91 0.90 0.05
C TRP A 74 -4.51 0.32 0.24
N ILE A 75 -3.55 1.17 0.60
CA ILE A 75 -2.26 0.73 1.10
C ILE A 75 -2.37 0.69 2.63
N ILE A 76 -2.33 -0.51 3.19
CA ILE A 76 -2.40 -0.74 4.64
C ILE A 76 -1.00 -0.81 5.21
N ARG A 77 -0.79 -0.14 6.34
CA ARG A 77 0.38 -0.35 7.21
C ARG A 77 0.01 -1.32 8.32
N GLY A 78 0.61 -2.51 8.28
CA GLY A 78 0.48 -3.53 9.28
C GLY A 78 1.21 -3.19 10.58
N VAL A 79 1.05 -4.06 11.59
CA VAL A 79 1.43 -3.78 12.99
C VAL A 79 2.94 -3.67 13.17
N LYS A 80 3.74 -4.34 12.32
CA LYS A 80 5.21 -4.24 12.32
C LYS A 80 5.74 -3.30 11.24
N GLY A 81 4.86 -2.49 10.63
CA GLY A 81 5.22 -1.55 9.55
C GLY A 81 5.28 -2.16 8.15
N GLU A 82 4.87 -3.42 7.99
CA GLU A 82 4.70 -4.06 6.70
C GLU A 82 3.61 -3.37 5.86
N LEU A 83 3.82 -3.26 4.55
CA LEU A 83 2.87 -2.60 3.65
C LEU A 83 2.22 -3.60 2.71
N TYR A 84 0.90 -3.47 2.53
CA TYR A 84 0.13 -4.30 1.61
C TYR A 84 -0.92 -3.48 0.86
N PRO A 85 -1.11 -3.70 -0.45
CA PRO A 85 -2.31 -3.25 -1.12
C PRO A 85 -3.52 -4.09 -0.68
N CYS A 86 -4.68 -3.46 -0.61
CA CYS A 86 -5.94 -4.06 -0.24
C CYS A 86 -7.04 -3.49 -1.13
N LYS A 87 -7.83 -4.37 -1.76
CA LYS A 87 -8.91 -3.94 -2.65
C LYS A 87 -10.00 -3.21 -1.86
N PRO A 88 -10.65 -2.18 -2.43
CA PRO A 88 -11.59 -1.35 -1.68
C PRO A 88 -12.77 -2.13 -1.08
N ASP A 89 -13.29 -3.13 -1.78
CA ASP A 89 -14.34 -4.02 -1.30
C ASP A 89 -13.87 -4.92 -0.14
N ILE A 90 -12.65 -5.46 -0.23
CA ILE A 90 -12.03 -6.23 0.86
C ILE A 90 -11.77 -5.34 2.07
N PHE A 91 -11.30 -4.11 1.86
CA PHE A 91 -11.03 -3.15 2.93
C PHE A 91 -12.30 -2.83 3.70
N ALA A 92 -13.37 -2.41 3.01
CA ALA A 92 -14.66 -2.06 3.61
C ALA A 92 -15.35 -3.24 4.32
N ALA A 93 -15.10 -4.47 3.89
CA ALA A 93 -15.61 -5.67 4.57
C ALA A 93 -14.80 -6.05 5.82
N THR A 94 -13.57 -5.55 5.96
CA THR A 94 -12.61 -5.97 7.01
C THR A 94 -12.41 -4.93 8.10
N TYR A 95 -12.47 -3.63 7.75
CA TYR A 95 -12.15 -2.50 8.62
C TYR A 95 -13.27 -1.46 8.59
#